data_AF-A0A553KPM6-F1
#
_entry.id   AF-A0A553KPM6-F1
#
_cell.length_a   1.000
_cell.length_b   1.000
_cell.length_c   1.000
_cell.angle_alpha   90.00
_cell.angle_beta   90.00
_cell.angle_gamma   90.00
#
_symmetry.space_group_name_H-M   'P 1'
#
loop_
_entity.id
_entity.type
_entity.pdbx_description
1 polymer ?
#
loop_
_entity_poly.entity_id
_entity_poly.type
_entity_poly.pdbx_seq_one_letter_code
_entity_poly.pdbx_strand_id
1 'polypeptide(L)'
;MMKKILSVSLLTTSLLVYGVGIIHAEEQSDAQPKWKQTPEYQAIQTLQEQRKQLNAQLKAQGEQNRAAWEALRSGVPQEVRDTVKRVLNEIKPLREENKQLVAALKEAKQAKDEERIREIKAELEANHQAIEAKLAPIQSQWEQVKELRSALKETKSQVKPIREEKKANHQKVVELRTDIKETMKNAKEAYKNGQETEWKDALGNAADLLEQLNAVKTEILSQKQAIYEILK
;
A
#
# COMPACT_ATOMS: atom_id res chain seq x y z
N MET A 1 26.81 44.77 37.04
CA MET A 1 26.55 45.34 38.38
C MET A 1 25.46 44.50 39.03
N MET A 2 25.77 43.66 40.04
CA MET A 2 25.56 43.91 41.48
C MET A 2 24.08 44.23 41.80
N LYS A 3 23.31 43.56 42.67
CA LYS A 3 23.53 42.80 43.94
C LYS A 3 22.33 41.83 44.14
N LYS A 4 22.49 40.56 44.56
CA LYS A 4 22.38 40.01 45.94
C LYS A 4 21.35 40.67 46.88
N ILE A 5 20.54 39.84 47.56
CA ILE A 5 20.08 39.84 48.98
C ILE A 5 19.06 38.66 49.06
N LEU A 6 19.36 37.45 49.62
CA LEU A 6 19.30 37.01 51.04
C LEU A 6 18.00 37.47 51.73
N SER A 7 17.17 36.70 52.44
CA SER A 7 17.45 35.71 53.49
C SER A 7 16.13 35.14 54.05
N VAL A 8 16.15 33.85 54.37
CA VAL A 8 15.77 33.20 55.65
C VAL A 8 14.40 33.49 56.28
N SER A 9 13.63 32.43 56.54
CA SER A 9 13.06 32.16 57.86
C SER A 9 12.93 30.66 58.11
N LEU A 10 13.70 30.20 59.10
CA LEU A 10 13.52 28.93 59.81
C LEU A 10 12.21 28.98 60.62
N LEU A 11 11.50 27.87 60.68
CA LEU A 11 10.70 27.52 61.85
C LEU A 11 10.81 26.01 62.08
N THR A 12 11.56 25.69 63.13
CA THR A 12 11.70 24.39 63.79
C THR A 12 10.50 24.11 64.69
N THR A 13 9.96 22.89 64.66
CA THR A 13 9.47 22.21 65.86
C THR A 13 9.50 20.70 65.67
N SER A 14 10.25 20.06 66.55
CA SER A 14 10.44 18.63 66.71
C SER A 14 9.18 17.92 67.20
N LEU A 15 8.98 16.67 66.76
CA LEU A 15 8.25 15.67 67.54
C LEU A 15 8.85 14.29 67.24
N LEU A 16 9.75 13.87 68.12
CA LEU A 16 10.18 12.50 68.29
C LEU A 16 9.09 11.78 69.10
N VAL A 17 8.43 10.81 68.48
CA VAL A 17 7.69 9.77 69.20
C VAL A 17 8.31 8.43 68.83
N TYR A 18 8.93 7.82 69.85
CA TYR A 18 9.35 6.42 69.86
C TYR A 18 8.13 5.53 69.59
N GLY A 19 8.19 4.74 68.54
CA GLY A 19 7.24 3.67 68.25
C GLY A 19 7.98 2.52 67.57
N VAL A 20 8.33 1.51 68.36
CA VAL A 20 8.87 0.23 67.88
C VAL A 20 7.75 -0.44 67.09
N GLY A 21 7.84 -0.34 65.78
CA GLY A 21 7.01 -1.08 64.83
C GLY A 21 7.92 -1.49 63.69
N ILE A 22 8.06 -2.80 63.49
CA ILE A 22 8.73 -3.39 62.34
C ILE A 22 7.92 -2.97 61.11
N ILE A 23 8.32 -1.87 60.47
CA ILE A 23 7.89 -1.57 59.12
C ILE A 23 8.72 -2.51 58.26
N HIS A 24 8.10 -3.60 57.80
CA HIS A 24 8.55 -4.25 56.58
C HIS A 24 8.58 -3.17 55.51
N ALA A 25 9.78 -2.65 55.23
CA ALA A 25 10.03 -1.92 54.02
C ALA A 25 9.81 -2.92 52.88
N GLU A 26 8.58 -2.96 52.38
CA GLU A 26 8.33 -3.39 51.02
C GLU A 26 9.13 -2.42 50.15
N GLU A 27 10.36 -2.80 49.87
CA GLU A 27 11.23 -2.13 48.93
C GLU A 27 10.53 -2.27 47.58
N GLN A 28 9.63 -1.34 47.28
CA GLN A 28 9.14 -1.10 45.93
C GLN A 28 10.36 -0.71 45.12
N SER A 29 11.05 -1.71 44.60
CA SER A 29 12.17 -1.49 43.72
C SER A 29 11.63 -0.82 42.46
N ASP A 30 11.90 0.46 42.30
CA ASP A 30 11.85 1.21 41.03
C ASP A 30 12.88 0.67 40.01
N ALA A 31 13.53 -0.46 40.32
CA ALA A 31 14.41 -1.17 39.43
C ALA A 31 13.61 -1.70 38.24
N GLN A 32 13.99 -1.29 37.02
CA GLN A 32 13.41 -1.86 35.81
C GLN A 32 13.48 -3.40 35.85
N PRO A 33 12.41 -4.11 35.41
CA PRO A 33 12.40 -5.57 35.39
C PRO A 33 13.67 -6.15 34.77
N LYS A 34 14.26 -7.18 35.37
CA LYS A 34 15.53 -7.82 34.95
C LYS A 34 15.56 -8.12 33.44
N TRP A 35 14.44 -8.51 32.85
CA TRP A 35 14.32 -8.81 31.42
C TRP A 35 14.50 -7.60 30.49
N LYS A 36 14.30 -6.36 30.96
CA LYS A 36 14.55 -5.15 30.17
C LYS A 36 16.02 -4.73 30.14
N GLN A 37 16.82 -5.29 31.04
CA GLN A 37 18.24 -4.97 31.16
C GLN A 37 19.11 -5.89 30.29
N THR A 38 18.51 -6.90 29.64
CA THR A 38 19.28 -7.87 28.87
C THR A 38 19.67 -7.38 27.49
N PRO A 39 20.77 -7.89 26.91
CA PRO A 39 21.18 -7.57 25.54
C PRO A 39 20.09 -7.85 24.51
N GLU A 40 19.33 -8.94 24.68
CA GLU A 40 18.26 -9.35 23.76
C GLU A 40 17.14 -8.31 23.72
N TYR A 41 16.76 -7.76 24.88
CA TYR A 41 15.76 -6.70 24.92
C TYR A 41 16.25 -5.40 24.28
N GLN A 42 17.53 -5.04 24.47
CA GLN A 42 18.12 -3.86 23.83
C GLN A 42 18.22 -4.02 22.31
N ALA A 43 18.50 -5.24 21.81
CA ALA A 43 18.46 -5.56 20.40
C ALA A 43 17.04 -5.36 19.83
N ILE A 44 16.01 -5.84 20.54
CA ILE A 44 14.60 -5.61 20.17
C ILE A 44 14.29 -4.11 20.09
N GLN A 45 14.74 -3.30 21.06
CA GLN A 45 14.51 -1.85 21.03
C GLN A 45 15.14 -1.19 19.79
N THR A 46 16.39 -1.56 19.49
CA THR A 46 17.13 -1.06 18.33
C THR A 46 16.41 -1.42 17.02
N LEU A 47 16.03 -2.69 16.86
CA LEU A 47 15.28 -3.17 15.69
C LEU A 47 13.90 -2.51 15.57
N GLN A 48 13.24 -2.18 16.70
CA GLN A 48 11.98 -1.45 16.70
C GLN A 48 12.14 -0.02 16.21
N GLU A 49 13.24 0.65 16.56
CA GLU A 49 13.52 2.01 16.08
C GLU A 49 13.85 2.02 14.59
N GLN A 50 14.70 1.11 14.12
CA GLN A 50 14.94 0.90 12.68
C GLN A 50 13.62 0.66 11.92
N ARG A 51 12.71 -0.14 12.49
CA ARG A 51 11.39 -0.39 11.90
C ARG A 51 10.54 0.88 11.79
N LYS A 52 10.64 1.82 12.73
CA LYS A 52 9.91 3.10 12.65
C LYS A 52 10.41 3.92 11.46
N GLN A 53 11.74 4.02 11.31
CA GLN A 53 12.36 4.71 10.18
C GLN A 53 11.95 4.06 8.85
N LEU A 54 11.97 2.72 8.77
CA LEU A 54 11.56 1.97 7.59
C LEU A 54 10.07 2.17 7.24
N ASN A 55 9.19 2.26 8.24
CA ASN A 55 7.78 2.58 8.01
C ASN A 55 7.59 4.00 7.43
N ALA A 56 8.38 4.97 7.88
CA ALA A 56 8.34 6.32 7.35
C ALA A 56 8.78 6.35 5.87
N GLN A 57 9.88 5.66 5.54
CA GLN A 57 10.35 5.49 4.15
C GLN A 57 9.30 4.79 3.29
N LEU A 58 8.70 3.70 3.77
CA LEU A 58 7.61 3.00 3.07
C LEU A 58 6.41 3.91 2.81
N LYS A 59 6.06 4.80 3.74
CA LYS A 59 4.96 5.76 3.55
C LYS A 59 5.32 6.79 2.48
N ALA A 60 6.47 7.44 2.61
CA ALA A 60 6.96 8.44 1.66
C ALA A 60 7.06 7.88 0.24
N GLN A 61 7.65 6.68 0.07
CA GLN A 61 7.70 6.02 -1.24
C GLN A 61 6.31 5.66 -1.76
N GLY A 62 5.36 5.32 -0.87
CA GLY A 62 3.97 5.09 -1.27
C GLY A 62 3.29 6.33 -1.85
N GLU A 63 3.57 7.50 -1.28
CA GLU A 63 3.08 8.79 -1.76
C GLU A 63 3.73 9.17 -3.10
N GLN A 64 5.03 8.95 -3.26
CA GLN A 64 5.74 9.13 -4.54
C GLN A 64 5.13 8.27 -5.65
N ASN A 65 4.91 6.97 -5.39
CA ASN A 65 4.30 6.08 -6.39
C ASN A 65 2.88 6.52 -6.74
N ARG A 66 2.11 7.03 -5.76
CA ARG A 66 0.76 7.54 -6.01
C ARG A 66 0.79 8.77 -6.91
N ALA A 67 1.70 9.71 -6.65
CA ALA A 67 1.89 10.89 -7.47
C ALA A 67 2.31 10.53 -8.91
N ALA A 68 3.25 9.60 -9.07
CA ALA A 68 3.70 9.14 -10.39
C ALA A 68 2.57 8.47 -11.19
N TRP A 69 1.75 7.64 -10.54
CA TRP A 69 0.55 7.06 -11.17
C TRP A 69 -0.46 8.13 -11.59
N GLU A 70 -0.62 9.19 -10.81
CA GLU A 70 -1.53 10.29 -11.13
C GLU A 70 -1.01 11.08 -12.33
N ALA A 71 0.29 11.41 -12.35
CA ALA A 71 0.94 12.09 -13.46
C ALA A 71 0.80 11.32 -14.79
N LEU A 72 0.98 10.00 -14.76
CA LEU A 72 0.75 9.14 -15.92
C LEU A 72 -0.71 9.19 -16.40
N ARG A 73 -1.68 9.29 -15.49
CA ARG A 73 -3.11 9.33 -15.83
C ARG A 73 -3.58 10.71 -16.27
N SER A 74 -2.91 11.78 -15.86
CA SER A 74 -3.29 13.16 -16.22
C SER A 74 -2.91 13.55 -17.64
N GLY A 75 -2.18 12.72 -18.38
CA GLY A 75 -1.77 13.01 -19.77
C GLY A 75 -2.92 13.24 -20.76
N VAL A 76 -4.14 12.81 -20.43
CA VAL A 76 -5.36 13.16 -21.17
C VAL A 76 -6.43 13.67 -20.20
N PRO A 77 -7.01 14.87 -20.42
CA PRO A 77 -8.07 15.42 -19.57
C PRO A 77 -9.27 14.48 -19.43
N GLN A 78 -9.94 14.54 -18.28
CA GLN A 78 -11.07 13.67 -18.00
C GLN A 78 -12.23 13.93 -18.97
N GLU A 79 -12.44 15.19 -19.34
CA GLU A 79 -13.45 15.65 -20.30
C GLU A 79 -13.24 15.03 -21.69
N VAL A 80 -11.97 14.89 -22.11
CA VAL A 80 -11.59 14.24 -23.38
C VAL A 80 -11.93 12.75 -23.32
N ARG A 81 -11.58 12.07 -22.22
CA ARG A 81 -11.91 10.66 -22.02
C ARG A 81 -13.42 10.42 -22.05
N ASP A 82 -14.19 11.28 -21.40
CA ASP A 82 -15.64 11.16 -21.31
C ASP A 82 -16.33 11.45 -22.65
N THR A 83 -15.82 12.42 -23.42
CA THR A 83 -16.28 12.71 -24.78
C THR A 83 -16.04 11.51 -25.70
N VAL A 84 -14.82 10.97 -25.73
CA VAL A 84 -14.48 9.77 -26.52
C VAL A 84 -15.36 8.59 -26.10
N LYS A 85 -15.52 8.34 -24.80
CA LYS A 85 -16.36 7.26 -24.28
C LYS A 85 -17.82 7.40 -24.71
N ARG A 86 -18.36 8.63 -24.68
CA ARG A 86 -19.74 8.92 -25.09
C ARG A 86 -19.95 8.59 -26.57
N VAL A 87 -19.10 9.13 -27.44
CA VAL A 87 -19.20 8.87 -28.90
C VAL A 87 -19.02 7.38 -29.21
N LEU A 88 -18.07 6.70 -28.56
CA LEU A 88 -17.89 5.25 -28.73
C LEU A 88 -19.11 4.44 -28.29
N ASN A 89 -19.84 4.90 -27.27
CA ASN A 89 -21.10 4.28 -26.85
C ASN A 89 -22.24 4.56 -27.84
N GLU A 90 -22.31 5.77 -28.41
CA GLU A 90 -23.32 6.14 -29.42
C GLU A 90 -23.17 5.35 -30.72
N ILE A 91 -21.94 5.04 -31.15
CA ILE A 91 -21.70 4.24 -32.37
C ILE A 91 -21.80 2.73 -32.11
N LYS A 92 -21.88 2.29 -30.85
CA LYS A 92 -21.89 0.86 -30.50
C LYS A 92 -23.11 0.12 -31.08
N PRO A 93 -24.35 0.65 -31.03
CA PRO A 93 -25.50 0.01 -31.68
C PRO A 93 -25.30 -0.16 -33.19
N LEU A 94 -24.84 0.89 -33.90
CA LEU A 94 -24.56 0.83 -35.34
C LEU A 94 -23.51 -0.24 -35.69
N ARG A 95 -22.48 -0.41 -34.85
CA ARG A 95 -21.49 -1.47 -35.03
C ARG A 95 -22.07 -2.87 -34.81
N GLU A 96 -23.02 -3.02 -33.91
CA GLU A 96 -23.68 -4.31 -33.66
C GLU A 96 -24.66 -4.66 -34.77
N GLU A 97 -25.42 -3.68 -35.25
CA GLU A 97 -26.26 -3.77 -36.43
C GLU A 97 -25.42 -4.17 -37.66
N ASN A 98 -24.27 -3.53 -37.88
CA ASN A 98 -23.36 -3.93 -38.96
C ASN A 98 -22.89 -5.38 -38.86
N LYS A 99 -22.71 -5.95 -37.66
CA LYS A 99 -22.38 -7.39 -37.53
C LYS A 99 -23.55 -8.26 -37.97
N GLN A 100 -24.78 -7.89 -37.60
CA GLN A 100 -25.99 -8.59 -38.01
C GLN A 100 -26.19 -8.51 -39.53
N LEU A 101 -25.98 -7.32 -40.11
CA LEU A 101 -26.02 -7.10 -41.55
C LEU A 101 -24.95 -7.90 -42.29
N VAL A 102 -23.72 -8.02 -41.76
CA VAL A 102 -22.68 -8.87 -42.35
C VAL A 102 -23.06 -10.35 -42.33
N ALA A 103 -23.72 -10.82 -41.28
CA ALA A 103 -24.25 -12.18 -41.22
C ALA A 103 -25.38 -12.40 -42.24
N ALA A 104 -26.35 -11.49 -42.30
CA ALA A 104 -27.44 -11.51 -43.27
C ALA A 104 -26.92 -11.42 -44.72
N LEU A 105 -25.86 -10.63 -44.97
CA LEU A 105 -25.22 -10.53 -46.28
C LEU A 105 -24.62 -11.88 -46.72
N LYS A 106 -24.06 -12.65 -45.77
CA LYS A 106 -23.52 -13.98 -46.06
C LYS A 106 -24.63 -14.94 -46.45
N GLU A 107 -25.76 -14.91 -45.75
CA GLU A 107 -26.94 -15.72 -46.06
C GLU A 107 -27.56 -15.36 -47.41
N ALA A 108 -27.76 -14.07 -47.69
CA ALA A 108 -28.28 -13.59 -48.97
C ALA A 108 -27.39 -13.99 -50.16
N LYS A 109 -26.06 -13.95 -49.98
CA LYS A 109 -25.08 -14.47 -50.97
C LYS A 109 -25.19 -15.97 -51.20
N GLN A 110 -25.45 -16.76 -50.16
CA GLN A 110 -25.66 -18.20 -50.29
C GLN A 110 -26.97 -18.51 -51.02
N ALA A 111 -28.01 -17.73 -50.74
CA ALA A 111 -29.31 -17.82 -51.41
C ALA A 111 -29.31 -17.25 -52.84
N LYS A 112 -28.24 -16.54 -53.24
CA LYS A 112 -28.14 -15.79 -54.52
C LYS A 112 -29.25 -14.75 -54.70
N ASP A 113 -29.69 -14.16 -53.60
CA ASP A 113 -30.70 -13.10 -53.59
C ASP A 113 -30.02 -11.74 -53.83
N GLU A 114 -29.92 -11.36 -55.10
CA GLU A 114 -29.24 -10.13 -55.54
C GLU A 114 -29.91 -8.84 -55.04
N GLU A 115 -31.23 -8.85 -54.84
CA GLU A 115 -31.97 -7.69 -54.33
C GLU A 115 -31.65 -7.48 -52.85
N ARG A 116 -31.74 -8.55 -52.04
CA ARG A 116 -31.39 -8.50 -50.63
C ARG A 116 -29.91 -8.16 -50.39
N ILE A 117 -29.01 -8.63 -51.26
CA ILE A 117 -27.59 -8.26 -51.21
C ILE A 117 -27.40 -6.75 -51.41
N ARG A 118 -28.15 -6.12 -52.32
CA ARG A 118 -28.05 -4.67 -52.58
C ARG A 118 -28.57 -3.86 -51.40
N GLU A 119 -29.71 -4.23 -50.85
CA GLU A 119 -30.29 -3.56 -49.66
C GLU A 119 -29.33 -3.59 -48.48
N ILE A 120 -28.82 -4.78 -48.13
CA ILE A 120 -27.91 -4.94 -46.98
C ILE A 120 -26.61 -4.15 -47.20
N LYS A 121 -26.10 -4.06 -48.43
CA LYS A 121 -24.94 -3.22 -48.75
C LYS A 121 -25.24 -1.73 -48.58
N ALA A 122 -26.43 -1.27 -48.98
CA ALA A 122 -26.84 0.12 -48.80
C ALA A 122 -26.98 0.47 -47.30
N GLU A 123 -27.57 -0.42 -46.50
CA GLU A 123 -27.67 -0.25 -45.04
C GLU A 123 -26.29 -0.24 -44.36
N LEU A 124 -25.38 -1.14 -44.76
CA LEU A 124 -24.00 -1.16 -44.26
C LEU A 124 -23.26 0.15 -44.56
N GLU A 125 -23.41 0.67 -45.78
CA GLU A 125 -22.79 1.93 -46.20
C GLU A 125 -23.36 3.13 -45.43
N ALA A 126 -24.69 3.20 -45.26
CA ALA A 126 -25.34 4.24 -44.46
C ALA A 126 -24.86 4.22 -43.01
N ASN A 127 -24.77 3.03 -42.39
CA ASN A 127 -24.22 2.87 -41.05
C ASN A 127 -22.74 3.24 -40.97
N HIS A 128 -21.94 2.93 -42.00
CA HIS A 128 -20.54 3.33 -42.07
C HIS A 128 -20.38 4.84 -42.07
N GLN A 129 -21.10 5.55 -42.94
CA GLN A 129 -21.09 7.01 -43.02
C GLN A 129 -21.56 7.66 -41.71
N ALA A 130 -22.60 7.12 -41.07
CA ALA A 130 -23.08 7.61 -39.78
C ALA A 130 -22.03 7.46 -38.67
N ILE A 131 -21.27 6.35 -38.66
CA ILE A 131 -20.16 6.14 -37.72
C ILE A 131 -19.01 7.12 -38.00
N GLU A 132 -18.62 7.29 -39.26
CA GLU A 132 -17.56 8.22 -39.64
C GLU A 132 -17.89 9.66 -39.25
N ALA A 133 -19.12 10.12 -39.53
CA ALA A 133 -19.58 11.45 -39.16
C ALA A 133 -19.52 11.71 -37.65
N LYS A 134 -19.77 10.68 -36.82
CA LYS A 134 -19.64 10.76 -35.36
C LYS A 134 -18.19 10.72 -34.87
N LEU A 135 -17.30 10.01 -35.56
CA LEU A 135 -15.89 9.85 -35.16
C LEU A 135 -15.00 11.00 -35.62
N ALA A 136 -15.26 11.59 -36.80
CA ALA A 136 -14.42 12.64 -37.37
C ALA A 136 -14.16 13.82 -36.41
N PRO A 137 -15.15 14.34 -35.64
CA PRO A 137 -14.92 15.46 -34.71
C PRO A 137 -14.01 15.11 -33.52
N ILE A 138 -13.88 13.82 -33.17
CA ILE A 138 -13.13 13.37 -31.99
C ILE A 138 -11.87 12.57 -32.36
N GLN A 139 -11.48 12.54 -33.63
CA GLN A 139 -10.42 11.64 -34.10
C GLN A 139 -9.09 11.87 -33.38
N SER A 140 -8.67 13.14 -33.23
CA SER A 140 -7.45 13.49 -32.50
C SER A 140 -7.51 13.12 -31.02
N GLN A 141 -8.65 13.36 -30.37
CA GLN A 141 -8.91 12.98 -28.98
C GLN A 141 -8.88 11.46 -28.78
N TRP A 142 -9.45 10.72 -29.74
CA TRP A 142 -9.48 9.27 -29.71
C TRP A 142 -8.08 8.66 -29.83
N GLU A 143 -7.23 9.21 -30.70
CA GLU A 143 -5.82 8.77 -30.81
C GLU A 143 -5.04 9.08 -29.52
N GLN A 144 -5.18 10.26 -28.93
CA GLN A 144 -4.57 10.57 -27.62
C GLN A 144 -4.99 9.57 -26.53
N VAL A 145 -6.28 9.22 -26.48
CA VAL A 145 -6.79 8.21 -25.51
C VAL A 145 -6.21 6.82 -25.80
N LYS A 146 -6.04 6.44 -27.07
CA LYS A 146 -5.42 5.15 -27.44
C LYS A 146 -3.94 5.10 -27.04
N GLU A 147 -3.18 6.14 -27.34
CA GLU A 147 -1.76 6.24 -26.97
C GLU A 147 -1.59 6.13 -25.47
N LEU A 148 -2.34 6.93 -24.69
CA LEU A 148 -2.33 6.86 -23.23
C LEU A 148 -2.70 5.45 -22.74
N ARG A 149 -3.71 4.82 -23.33
CA ARG A 149 -4.13 3.47 -22.95
C ARG A 149 -3.04 2.43 -23.25
N SER A 150 -2.33 2.58 -24.37
CA SER A 150 -1.22 1.71 -24.76
C SER A 150 -0.07 1.84 -23.78
N ALA A 151 0.38 3.07 -23.50
CA ALA A 151 1.43 3.35 -22.52
C ALA A 151 1.06 2.78 -21.14
N LEU A 152 -0.14 3.06 -20.65
CA LEU A 152 -0.62 2.52 -19.37
C LEU A 152 -0.70 0.99 -19.34
N LYS A 153 -0.99 0.34 -20.48
CA LYS A 153 -1.04 -1.12 -20.57
C LYS A 153 0.35 -1.71 -20.41
N GLU A 154 1.34 -1.13 -21.08
CA GLU A 154 2.75 -1.53 -20.99
C GLU A 154 3.27 -1.36 -19.56
N THR A 155 3.13 -0.17 -18.98
CA THR A 155 3.53 0.11 -17.59
C THR A 155 2.86 -0.86 -16.60
N LYS A 156 1.55 -1.13 -16.77
CA LYS A 156 0.84 -2.09 -15.91
C LYS A 156 1.40 -3.51 -16.05
N SER A 157 1.84 -3.90 -17.24
CA SER A 157 2.40 -5.23 -17.47
C SER A 157 3.72 -5.42 -16.73
N GLN A 158 4.57 -4.39 -16.73
CA GLN A 158 5.85 -4.38 -16.02
C GLN A 158 5.68 -4.31 -14.50
N VAL A 159 4.71 -3.52 -14.00
CA VAL A 159 4.44 -3.38 -12.56
C VAL A 159 3.73 -4.60 -11.96
N LYS A 160 2.97 -5.36 -12.74
CA LYS A 160 2.16 -6.48 -12.26
C LYS A 160 2.96 -7.52 -11.44
N PRO A 161 4.07 -8.11 -11.94
CA PRO A 161 4.83 -9.11 -11.18
C PRO A 161 5.34 -8.56 -9.84
N ILE A 162 5.84 -7.32 -9.82
CA ILE A 162 6.34 -6.67 -8.59
C ILE A 162 5.21 -6.51 -7.56
N ARG A 163 3.98 -6.21 -8.01
CA ARG A 163 2.82 -6.10 -7.10
C ARG A 163 2.39 -7.43 -6.52
N GLU A 164 2.49 -8.51 -7.30
CA GLU A 164 2.14 -9.86 -6.86
C GLU A 164 3.12 -10.35 -5.80
N GLU A 165 4.43 -10.19 -6.04
CA GLU A 165 5.48 -10.50 -5.08
C GLU A 165 5.34 -9.66 -3.79
N LYS A 166 5.12 -8.35 -3.95
CA LYS A 166 4.86 -7.45 -2.82
C LYS A 166 3.64 -7.87 -1.99
N LYS A 167 2.60 -8.43 -2.61
CA LYS A 167 1.40 -8.93 -1.90
C LYS A 167 1.77 -10.13 -1.03
N ALA A 168 2.58 -11.05 -1.53
CA ALA A 168 3.10 -12.17 -0.75
C ALA A 168 3.95 -11.68 0.44
N ASN A 169 4.85 -10.71 0.21
CA ASN A 169 5.64 -10.12 1.29
C ASN A 169 4.79 -9.40 2.33
N HIS A 170 3.68 -8.76 1.92
CA HIS A 170 2.75 -8.16 2.87
C HIS A 170 2.06 -9.19 3.76
N GLN A 171 1.72 -10.36 3.21
CA GLN A 171 1.17 -11.47 3.97
C GLN A 171 2.19 -11.99 5.00
N LYS A 172 3.44 -12.18 4.58
CA LYS A 172 4.55 -12.54 5.48
C LYS A 172 4.78 -11.52 6.60
N VAL A 173 4.61 -10.23 6.32
CA VAL A 173 4.65 -9.17 7.34
C VAL A 173 3.55 -9.32 8.40
N VAL A 174 2.35 -9.77 8.00
CA VAL A 174 1.23 -9.99 8.94
C VAL A 174 1.50 -11.20 9.84
N GLU A 175 2.02 -12.28 9.26
CA GLU A 175 2.42 -13.49 9.99
C GLU A 175 3.51 -13.18 11.02
N LEU A 176 4.64 -12.62 10.58
CA LEU A 176 5.75 -12.25 11.48
C LEU A 176 5.32 -11.29 12.60
N ARG A 177 4.39 -10.36 12.34
CA ARG A 177 3.87 -9.48 13.40
C ARG A 177 3.06 -10.23 14.45
N THR A 178 2.33 -11.25 14.03
CA THR A 178 1.55 -12.10 14.92
C THR A 178 2.49 -12.93 15.78
N ASP A 179 3.47 -13.58 15.15
CA ASP A 179 4.48 -14.40 15.82
C ASP A 179 5.27 -13.59 16.85
N ILE A 180 5.80 -12.41 16.47
CA ILE A 180 6.51 -11.52 17.41
C ILE A 180 5.62 -11.16 18.61
N LYS A 181 4.33 -10.88 18.38
CA LYS A 181 3.41 -10.51 19.47
C LYS A 181 3.19 -11.67 20.43
N GLU A 182 3.04 -12.88 19.89
CA GLU A 182 2.87 -14.09 20.67
C GLU A 182 4.15 -14.45 21.44
N THR A 183 5.31 -14.46 20.77
CA THR A 183 6.61 -14.72 21.41
C THR A 183 6.89 -13.72 22.54
N MET A 184 6.61 -12.43 22.32
CA MET A 184 6.77 -11.40 23.36
C MET A 184 5.77 -11.54 24.52
N LYS A 185 4.59 -12.13 24.29
CA LYS A 185 3.63 -12.45 25.35
C LYS A 185 4.16 -13.62 26.17
N ASN A 186 4.62 -14.69 25.51
CA ASN A 186 5.17 -15.89 26.16
C ASN A 186 6.41 -15.54 26.98
N ALA A 187 7.30 -14.68 26.47
CA ALA A 187 8.45 -14.19 27.23
C ALA A 187 8.04 -13.50 28.54
N LYS A 188 6.98 -12.68 28.53
CA LYS A 188 6.49 -12.01 29.74
C LYS A 188 5.84 -12.98 30.73
N GLU A 189 5.16 -14.01 30.24
CA GLU A 189 4.55 -15.04 31.09
C GLU A 189 5.62 -15.91 31.74
N ALA A 190 6.60 -16.40 30.98
CA ALA A 190 7.75 -17.15 31.49
C ALA A 190 8.55 -16.33 32.52
N TYR A 191 8.73 -15.02 32.29
CA TYR A 191 9.36 -14.13 33.26
C TYR A 191 8.59 -14.07 34.59
N LYS A 192 7.25 -13.94 34.54
CA LYS A 192 6.40 -13.93 35.74
C LYS A 192 6.46 -15.26 36.51
N ASN A 193 6.66 -16.36 35.81
CA ASN A 193 6.77 -17.69 36.38
C ASN A 193 8.19 -18.03 36.87
N GLY A 194 9.17 -17.13 36.72
CA GLY A 194 10.56 -17.36 37.14
C GLY A 194 11.36 -18.29 36.23
N GLN A 195 10.86 -18.58 35.02
CA GLN A 195 11.49 -19.50 34.07
C GLN A 195 12.62 -18.80 33.29
N GLU A 196 13.80 -18.63 33.91
CA GLU A 196 14.85 -17.74 33.40
C GLU A 196 15.33 -18.06 31.98
N THR A 197 15.55 -19.33 31.68
CA THR A 197 15.98 -19.78 30.34
C THR A 197 14.89 -19.50 29.30
N GLU A 198 13.64 -19.86 29.61
CA GLU A 198 12.53 -19.75 28.66
C GLU A 198 12.23 -18.30 28.25
N TRP A 199 12.26 -17.35 29.19
CA TRP A 199 11.99 -15.96 28.81
C TRP A 199 13.16 -15.33 28.05
N LYS A 200 14.40 -15.72 28.31
CA LYS A 200 15.56 -15.26 27.53
C LYS A 200 15.54 -15.80 26.10
N ASP A 201 15.29 -17.11 25.94
CA ASP A 201 15.16 -17.75 24.64
C ASP A 201 14.02 -17.11 23.82
N ALA A 202 12.89 -16.83 24.47
CA ALA A 202 11.77 -16.13 23.84
C ALA A 202 12.13 -14.70 23.41
N LEU A 203 12.94 -13.96 24.18
CA LEU A 203 13.43 -12.64 23.74
C LEU A 203 14.39 -12.75 22.55
N GLY A 204 15.29 -13.75 22.53
CA GLY A 204 16.15 -14.03 21.39
C GLY A 204 15.33 -14.31 20.12
N ASN A 205 14.37 -15.23 20.21
CA ASN A 205 13.46 -15.55 19.11
C ASN A 205 12.66 -14.33 18.63
N ALA A 206 12.22 -13.46 19.55
CA ALA A 206 11.51 -12.24 19.19
C ALA A 206 12.42 -11.22 18.46
N ALA A 207 13.71 -11.17 18.80
CA ALA A 207 14.69 -10.36 18.09
C ALA A 207 14.88 -10.88 16.64
N ASP A 208 15.07 -12.19 16.47
CA ASP A 208 15.24 -12.82 15.16
C ASP A 208 14.01 -12.62 14.26
N LEU A 209 12.80 -12.81 14.80
CA LEU A 209 11.56 -12.56 14.06
C LEU A 209 11.42 -11.08 13.66
N LEU A 210 11.87 -10.15 14.52
CA LEU A 210 11.83 -8.72 14.24
C LEU A 210 12.86 -8.31 13.18
N GLU A 211 14.03 -8.95 13.15
CA GLU A 211 15.02 -8.81 12.08
C GLU A 211 14.45 -9.30 10.75
N GLN A 212 13.85 -10.49 10.72
CA GLN A 212 13.16 -11.00 9.53
C GLN A 212 12.05 -10.06 9.06
N LEU A 213 11.26 -9.50 9.99
CA LEU A 213 10.22 -8.51 9.66
C LEU A 213 10.81 -7.26 9.02
N ASN A 214 11.94 -6.77 9.53
CA ASN A 214 12.62 -5.61 8.96
C ASN A 214 13.19 -5.92 7.58
N ALA A 215 13.78 -7.10 7.37
CA ALA A 215 14.27 -7.54 6.06
C ALA A 215 13.15 -7.58 5.00
N VAL A 216 12.01 -8.22 5.32
CA VAL A 216 10.85 -8.26 4.40
C VAL A 216 10.32 -6.87 4.10
N LYS A 217 10.33 -5.95 5.06
CA LYS A 217 9.93 -4.56 4.82
C LYS A 217 10.90 -3.78 3.94
N THR A 218 12.20 -4.04 4.06
CA THR A 218 13.23 -3.49 3.17
C THR A 218 13.02 -3.98 1.74
N GLU A 219 12.68 -5.26 1.57
CA GLU A 219 12.32 -5.81 0.27
C GLU A 219 11.06 -5.14 -0.30
N ILE A 220 10.01 -4.94 0.52
CA ILE A 220 8.82 -4.17 0.10
C ILE A 220 9.18 -2.74 -0.29
N LEU A 221 10.14 -2.10 0.38
CA LEU A 221 10.61 -0.77 0.02
C LEU A 221 11.30 -0.78 -1.35
N SER A 222 12.21 -1.72 -1.59
CA SER A 222 12.86 -1.93 -2.89
C SER A 222 11.83 -2.17 -4.00
N GLN A 223 10.82 -3.02 -3.76
CA GLN A 223 9.72 -3.24 -4.70
C GLN A 223 8.93 -1.95 -5.00
N LYS A 224 8.70 -1.10 -3.99
CA LYS A 224 8.07 0.20 -4.23
C LYS A 224 8.96 1.13 -5.04
N GLN A 225 10.26 1.15 -4.81
CA GLN A 225 11.22 1.93 -5.60
C GLN A 225 11.29 1.44 -7.04
N ALA A 226 11.35 0.12 -7.26
CA ALA A 226 11.29 -0.46 -8.61
C ALA A 226 9.99 -0.08 -9.35
N ILE A 227 8.85 -0.09 -8.64
CA ILE A 227 7.60 0.42 -9.21
C ILE A 227 7.73 1.89 -9.57
N TYR A 228 8.37 2.72 -8.76
CA TYR A 228 8.55 4.14 -9.05
C TYR A 228 9.37 4.39 -10.31
N GLU A 229 10.49 3.66 -10.49
CA GLU A 229 11.34 3.79 -11.68
C GLU A 229 10.61 3.39 -12.97
N ILE A 230 9.69 2.42 -12.90
CA ILE A 230 8.84 2.07 -14.06
C ILE A 230 7.81 3.18 -14.38
N LEU A 231 7.45 4.02 -13.42
CA LEU A 231 6.44 5.07 -13.59
C LEU A 231 7.02 6.42 -14.02
N LYS A 232 8.34 6.59 -13.96
CA LYS A 232 9.06 7.79 -14.34
C LYS A 232 9.34 7.82 -15.83
#